data_AF-A0A1A8JRB4-F1
#
_entry.id   AF-A0A1A8JRB4-F1
#
_cell.length_a   1.000
_cell.length_b   1.000
_cell.length_c   1.000
_cell.angle_alpha   90.00
_cell.angle_beta   90.00
_cell.angle_gamma   90.00
#
_symmetry.space_group_name_H-M   'P 1'
#
loop_
_entity.id
_entity.type
_entity.pdbx_description
1 polymer ?
#
loop_
_entity_poly.entity_id
_entity_poly.type
_entity_poly.pdbx_seq_one_letter_code
_entity_poly.pdbx_strand_id
1 'polypeptide(L)'
;KDTCIGTEICAELWSPNSPHIQMGLDGVEIFTNSSASHHELRKADQRVTLVRSATTKSGGIYLYANQRGCDGDRVYYDGCAMVAINGDVVAQGEQFSLNDVEVIPATLDLEDVRTYRGELCQPQMGRELRPCFRVKVDFSLSGSADLYLPTHQPVQWHFHTPEEEISLGPACWLWDYLRRSGQAGFLLPLSGGVDSSSTACIIYCMCVLLCQAVRKGNSQVLEDVRRVVGDESYTPQHPEELCGRIFTTCYMASENSSEGTCSRARELASQIGSTHLNINIDLAVKGILGIFSAVTGRWPQFTAKGGSIRENLALQNVQARLRMVLAYLFAQLSLWTRGKPGGLLVLGSANVDESLTGYFTKYDCSSADINPIGGVSKTDLKSFLLYCAEKFQLTALTGILAAPPTAELEPLTDGQVTQTDEADMGITYSELSTIGRLRKISKCGPFSMFCKLIHMWKDILSPTEVAQKVKLFFRRYSANRHKMTTITPSYHAESYSPDDNRFDLRPFLYNTRWPWQFRCIDNQLAQMAPKAPNH
;
A
#
# COMPACT_ATOMS: atom_id res chain seq x y z
N LYS A 1 -32.40 17.59 27.29
CA LYS A 1 -33.16 18.80 27.71
C LYS A 1 -32.43 20.11 27.34
N ASP A 2 -31.39 19.98 26.53
CA ASP A 2 -30.24 20.87 26.48
C ASP A 2 -29.56 20.83 25.11
N THR A 3 -29.65 19.72 24.36
CA THR A 3 -29.15 19.61 22.98
C THR A 3 -29.96 18.64 22.12
N CYS A 4 -29.63 18.56 20.83
CA CYS A 4 -30.15 17.62 19.85
C CYS A 4 -29.00 16.93 19.10
N ILE A 5 -28.99 15.59 19.10
CA ILE A 5 -27.93 14.75 18.51
C ILE A 5 -28.49 14.03 17.29
N GLY A 6 -27.77 14.09 16.17
CA GLY A 6 -28.08 13.37 14.94
C GLY A 6 -26.95 12.40 14.56
N THR A 7 -27.30 11.36 13.84
CA THR A 7 -26.35 10.32 13.43
C THR A 7 -26.23 10.25 11.92
N GLU A 8 -24.99 10.24 11.45
CA GLU A 8 -24.59 10.00 10.07
C GLU A 8 -23.69 8.75 10.07
N ILE A 9 -23.71 7.94 9.01
CA ILE A 9 -22.94 6.70 8.98
C ILE A 9 -21.97 6.72 7.81
N CYS A 10 -20.67 6.75 8.12
CA CYS A 10 -19.57 6.60 7.18
C CYS A 10 -19.77 7.45 5.90
N ALA A 11 -20.07 6.77 4.78
CA ALA A 11 -20.19 7.37 3.46
C ALA A 11 -21.35 8.35 3.28
N GLU A 12 -22.30 8.39 4.21
CA GLU A 12 -23.35 9.40 4.22
C GLU A 12 -22.77 10.83 4.28
N LEU A 13 -21.58 11.03 4.87
CA LEU A 13 -20.89 12.32 4.94
C LEU A 13 -20.63 12.95 3.57
N TRP A 14 -20.21 12.15 2.58
CA TRP A 14 -19.88 12.64 1.23
C TRP A 14 -20.95 12.30 0.20
N SER A 15 -22.16 11.96 0.64
CA SER A 15 -23.32 11.88 -0.24
C SER A 15 -23.70 13.27 -0.76
N PRO A 16 -24.15 13.44 -2.03
CA PRO A 16 -24.62 14.74 -2.50
C PRO A 16 -25.76 15.35 -1.65
N ASN A 17 -26.54 14.49 -1.01
CA ASN A 17 -27.61 14.88 -0.08
C ASN A 17 -27.34 14.28 1.31
N SER A 18 -26.20 14.64 1.91
CA SER A 18 -25.79 14.13 3.23
C SER A 18 -26.82 14.44 4.33
N PRO A 19 -27.08 13.51 5.26
CA PRO A 19 -28.02 13.70 6.37
C PRO A 19 -27.76 14.95 7.23
N HIS A 20 -26.49 15.33 7.45
CA HIS A 20 -26.15 16.51 8.26
C HIS A 20 -26.75 17.82 7.72
N ILE A 21 -27.07 17.89 6.42
CA ILE A 21 -27.72 19.07 5.82
C ILE A 21 -29.12 19.23 6.40
N GLN A 22 -29.96 18.20 6.33
CA GLN A 22 -31.32 18.25 6.85
C GLN A 22 -31.34 18.29 8.37
N MET A 23 -30.44 17.56 9.03
CA MET A 23 -30.30 17.59 10.49
C MET A 23 -29.93 18.99 11.00
N GLY A 24 -28.97 19.67 10.34
CA GLY A 24 -28.59 21.03 10.70
C GLY A 24 -29.75 22.02 10.53
N LEU A 25 -30.52 21.89 9.45
CA LEU A 25 -31.74 22.68 9.21
C LEU A 25 -32.85 22.41 10.26
N ASP A 26 -32.95 21.19 10.76
CA ASP A 26 -33.90 20.80 11.83
C ASP A 26 -33.38 21.12 13.24
N GLY A 27 -32.21 21.75 13.35
CA GLY A 27 -31.63 22.24 14.61
C GLY A 27 -30.79 21.23 15.39
N VAL A 28 -30.35 20.13 14.77
CA VAL A 28 -29.36 19.21 15.38
C VAL A 28 -28.06 19.97 15.64
N GLU A 29 -27.51 19.91 16.84
CA GLU A 29 -26.29 20.64 17.25
C GLU A 29 -25.05 19.74 17.23
N ILE A 30 -25.22 18.43 17.46
CA ILE A 30 -24.15 17.45 17.49
C ILE A 30 -24.42 16.36 16.44
N PHE A 31 -23.46 16.14 15.55
CA PHE A 31 -23.48 15.07 14.56
C PHE A 31 -22.50 13.97 14.96
N THR A 32 -22.92 12.72 14.95
CA THR A 32 -22.05 11.57 15.17
C THR A 32 -21.86 10.80 13.87
N ASN A 33 -20.61 10.52 13.48
CA ASN A 33 -20.26 9.68 12.35
C ASN A 33 -19.46 8.46 12.79
N SER A 34 -20.07 7.29 12.67
CA SER A 34 -19.38 6.00 12.84
C SER A 34 -18.91 5.48 11.49
N SER A 35 -17.61 5.26 11.35
CA SER A 35 -16.95 4.92 10.10
C SER A 35 -16.18 3.60 10.17
N ALA A 36 -16.01 3.02 8.98
CA ALA A 36 -15.09 1.92 8.69
C ALA A 36 -14.34 2.28 7.39
N SER A 37 -13.58 3.38 7.43
CA SER A 37 -12.84 3.92 6.30
C SER A 37 -11.39 3.45 6.37
N HIS A 38 -11.00 2.59 5.42
CA HIS A 38 -9.65 2.07 5.34
C HIS A 38 -8.64 3.12 4.82
N HIS A 39 -7.35 2.90 5.13
CA HIS A 39 -6.24 3.67 4.62
C HIS A 39 -6.23 3.67 3.09
N GLU A 40 -6.04 4.84 2.53
CA GLU A 40 -5.58 5.01 1.16
C GLU A 40 -4.52 6.11 1.23
N LEU A 41 -3.38 5.86 0.59
CA LEU A 41 -2.21 6.74 0.67
C LEU A 41 -2.60 8.15 0.25
N ARG A 42 -2.37 9.15 1.12
CA ARG A 42 -2.72 10.58 0.92
C ARG A 42 -4.23 10.92 0.98
N LYS A 43 -5.11 10.01 1.41
CA LYS A 43 -6.57 10.27 1.48
C LYS A 43 -7.02 11.03 2.73
N ALA A 44 -6.24 11.03 3.80
CA ALA A 44 -6.65 11.58 5.11
C ALA A 44 -7.16 13.03 5.02
N ASP A 45 -6.53 13.88 4.21
CA ASP A 45 -6.91 15.28 3.99
C ASP A 45 -8.36 15.44 3.48
N GLN A 46 -8.82 14.54 2.60
CA GLN A 46 -10.18 14.59 2.09
C GLN A 46 -11.20 14.41 3.22
N ARG A 47 -10.93 13.49 4.15
CA ARG A 47 -11.82 13.21 5.28
C ARG A 47 -11.90 14.40 6.22
N VAL A 48 -10.76 14.98 6.58
CA VAL A 48 -10.68 16.18 7.42
C VAL A 48 -11.42 17.35 6.76
N THR A 49 -11.19 17.56 5.46
CA THR A 49 -11.84 18.63 4.68
C THR A 49 -13.36 18.46 4.65
N LEU A 50 -13.88 17.24 4.48
CA LEU A 50 -15.32 16.98 4.49
C LEU A 50 -15.97 17.28 5.84
N VAL A 51 -15.35 16.85 6.95
CA VAL A 51 -15.86 17.12 8.31
C VAL A 51 -15.83 18.63 8.62
N ARG A 52 -14.74 19.31 8.26
CA ARG A 52 -14.64 20.77 8.39
C ARG A 52 -15.70 21.46 7.55
N SER A 53 -15.86 21.08 6.28
CA SER A 53 -16.85 21.68 5.37
C SER A 53 -18.29 21.51 5.88
N ALA A 54 -18.63 20.33 6.40
CA ALA A 54 -19.96 20.06 6.96
C ALA A 54 -20.27 21.00 8.15
N THR A 55 -19.31 21.16 9.07
CA THR A 55 -19.47 22.02 10.26
C THR A 55 -19.35 23.51 9.96
N THR A 56 -18.51 23.93 9.02
CA THR A 56 -18.48 25.33 8.54
C THR A 56 -19.80 25.72 7.90
N LYS A 57 -20.39 24.85 7.08
CA LYS A 57 -21.61 25.17 6.33
C LYS A 57 -22.86 25.19 7.22
N SER A 58 -23.01 24.19 8.09
CA SER A 58 -24.23 24.01 8.89
C SER A 58 -24.11 24.53 10.32
N GLY A 59 -22.90 24.86 10.80
CA GLY A 59 -22.62 25.01 12.23
C GLY A 59 -22.81 23.69 12.98
N GLY A 60 -22.25 23.59 14.18
CA GLY A 60 -22.41 22.42 15.05
C GLY A 60 -21.13 21.66 15.32
N ILE A 61 -21.25 20.68 16.21
CA ILE A 61 -20.19 19.78 16.64
C ILE A 61 -20.28 18.50 15.81
N TYR A 62 -19.15 18.00 15.32
CA TYR A 62 -19.08 16.77 14.55
C TYR A 62 -18.08 15.82 15.19
N LEU A 63 -18.58 14.66 15.61
CA LEU A 63 -17.82 13.57 16.20
C LEU A 63 -17.60 12.51 15.13
N TYR A 64 -16.35 12.27 14.76
CA TYR A 64 -15.99 11.23 13.81
C TYR A 64 -15.23 10.12 14.54
N ALA A 65 -15.74 8.90 14.47
CA ALA A 65 -15.10 7.70 15.00
C ALA A 65 -14.89 6.70 13.87
N ASN A 66 -13.74 6.03 13.85
CA ASN A 66 -13.40 5.05 12.84
C ASN A 66 -12.65 3.88 13.48
N GLN A 67 -12.79 2.71 12.87
CA GLN A 67 -11.95 1.57 13.20
C GLN A 67 -10.47 1.91 12.96
N ARG A 68 -9.58 1.29 13.74
CA ARG A 68 -8.13 1.35 13.51
C ARG A 68 -7.51 -0.05 13.62
N GLY A 69 -6.61 -0.39 12.71
CA GLY A 69 -5.97 -1.71 12.65
C GLY A 69 -6.37 -2.52 11.43
N CYS A 70 -5.77 -3.69 11.29
CA CYS A 70 -6.27 -4.77 10.43
C CYS A 70 -7.41 -5.49 11.15
N ASP A 71 -8.44 -6.00 10.47
CA ASP A 71 -9.54 -6.74 11.10
C ASP A 71 -9.75 -8.16 10.54
N GLY A 72 -8.81 -8.61 9.70
CA GLY A 72 -8.82 -9.97 9.14
C GLY A 72 -8.64 -10.03 7.63
N ASP A 73 -8.44 -8.89 6.96
CA ASP A 73 -8.20 -8.85 5.53
C ASP A 73 -6.99 -7.97 5.14
N ARG A 74 -6.94 -7.58 3.87
CA ARG A 74 -5.83 -6.83 3.28
C ARG A 74 -5.88 -5.32 3.52
N VAL A 75 -6.98 -4.80 4.07
CA VAL A 75 -7.10 -3.37 4.37
C VAL A 75 -6.63 -3.09 5.79
N TYR A 76 -6.16 -1.87 6.00
CA TYR A 76 -5.87 -1.33 7.33
C TYR A 76 -6.78 -0.14 7.54
N TYR A 77 -7.54 -0.13 8.63
CA TYR A 77 -8.34 1.00 9.01
C TYR A 77 -7.45 2.02 9.73
N ASP A 78 -7.48 3.28 9.29
CA ASP A 78 -6.50 4.29 9.68
C ASP A 78 -7.03 5.26 10.74
N GLY A 79 -8.10 4.91 11.47
CA GLY A 79 -8.59 5.74 12.57
C GLY A 79 -8.87 7.18 12.13
N CYS A 80 -8.04 8.12 12.60
CA CYS A 80 -8.26 9.57 12.48
C CYS A 80 -9.60 9.99 13.11
N ALA A 81 -9.89 9.44 14.30
CA ALA A 81 -11.00 9.93 15.10
C ALA A 81 -10.80 11.43 15.34
N MET A 82 -11.88 12.22 15.24
CA MET A 82 -11.75 13.67 15.38
C MET A 82 -13.02 14.28 15.94
N VAL A 83 -12.82 15.43 16.60
CA VAL A 83 -13.91 16.31 17.03
C VAL A 83 -13.71 17.65 16.33
N ALA A 84 -14.76 18.13 15.67
CA ALA A 84 -14.79 19.43 15.03
C ALA A 84 -15.98 20.25 15.52
N ILE A 85 -15.85 21.58 15.52
CA ILE A 85 -16.91 22.53 15.83
C ILE A 85 -16.82 23.69 14.85
N ASN A 86 -17.92 24.03 14.19
CA ASN A 86 -18.05 25.25 13.37
C ASN A 86 -16.95 25.46 12.30
N GLY A 87 -16.33 24.39 11.79
CA GLY A 87 -15.26 24.44 10.79
C GLY A 87 -13.84 24.20 11.33
N ASP A 88 -13.68 24.21 12.65
CA ASP A 88 -12.41 24.00 13.32
C ASP A 88 -12.33 22.60 13.93
N VAL A 89 -11.17 21.95 13.77
CA VAL A 89 -10.87 20.70 14.48
C VAL A 89 -10.34 21.07 15.85
N VAL A 90 -10.84 20.43 16.90
CA VAL A 90 -10.43 20.67 18.30
C VAL A 90 -9.73 19.46 18.91
N ALA A 91 -9.89 18.29 18.31
CA ALA A 91 -9.20 17.07 18.75
C ALA A 91 -8.95 16.13 17.56
N GLN A 92 -7.75 15.53 17.54
CA GLN A 92 -7.26 14.63 16.49
C GLN A 92 -6.72 13.36 17.15
N GLY A 93 -7.22 12.19 16.75
CA GLY A 93 -6.67 10.89 17.10
C GLY A 93 -5.58 10.41 16.14
N GLU A 94 -4.80 9.42 16.57
CA GLU A 94 -3.69 8.87 15.77
C GLU A 94 -4.19 8.12 14.52
N GLN A 95 -3.55 8.38 13.37
CA GLN A 95 -3.84 7.66 12.12
C GLN A 95 -3.34 6.20 12.18
N PHE A 96 -2.15 6.00 12.73
CA PHE A 96 -1.52 4.68 12.88
C PHE A 96 -1.04 4.51 14.31
N SER A 97 -1.40 3.41 14.95
CA SER A 97 -1.03 3.16 16.35
C SER A 97 -1.09 1.66 16.64
N LEU A 98 -0.36 1.24 17.66
CA LEU A 98 -0.44 -0.13 18.20
C LEU A 98 -1.43 -0.24 19.37
N ASN A 99 -2.10 0.86 19.72
CA ASN A 99 -3.14 0.87 20.73
C ASN A 99 -4.44 0.30 20.16
N ASP A 100 -4.95 -0.78 20.75
CA ASP A 100 -6.23 -1.40 20.37
C ASP A 100 -7.42 -0.47 20.64
N VAL A 101 -7.32 0.43 21.62
CA VAL A 101 -8.35 1.42 21.95
C VAL A 101 -7.71 2.79 22.10
N GLU A 102 -8.32 3.79 21.45
CA GLU A 102 -8.04 5.21 21.67
C GLU A 102 -9.38 5.93 21.82
N VAL A 103 -9.45 6.83 22.80
CA VAL A 103 -10.63 7.67 23.05
C VAL A 103 -10.19 9.12 23.00
N ILE A 104 -10.88 9.92 22.18
CA ILE A 104 -10.60 11.34 22.01
C ILE A 104 -11.74 12.14 22.64
N PRO A 105 -11.56 12.66 23.88
CA PRO A 105 -12.54 13.53 24.50
C PRO A 105 -12.40 14.98 24.00
N ALA A 106 -13.49 15.73 24.07
CA ALA A 106 -13.47 17.18 23.90
C ALA A 106 -14.58 17.81 24.75
N THR A 107 -14.26 18.94 25.39
CA THR A 107 -15.22 19.76 26.14
C THR A 107 -15.52 21.01 25.31
N LEU A 108 -16.78 21.21 24.94
CA LEU A 108 -17.22 22.27 24.03
C LEU A 108 -18.48 22.94 24.57
N ASP A 109 -18.63 24.25 24.29
CA ASP A 109 -19.82 25.00 24.65
C ASP A 109 -20.87 24.92 23.51
N LEU A 110 -22.10 24.55 23.86
CA LEU A 110 -23.21 24.51 22.90
C LEU A 110 -23.65 25.92 22.47
N GLU A 111 -23.39 26.93 23.29
CA GLU A 111 -23.70 28.32 22.93
C GLU A 111 -22.81 28.83 21.79
N ASP A 112 -21.61 28.28 21.60
CA ASP A 112 -20.76 28.59 20.45
C ASP A 112 -21.42 28.13 19.14
N VAL A 113 -22.11 26.98 19.15
CA VAL A 113 -22.88 26.50 17.99
C VAL A 113 -24.07 27.41 17.72
N ARG A 114 -24.82 27.78 18.77
CA ARG A 114 -26.03 28.62 18.65
C ARG A 114 -25.69 30.01 18.14
N THR A 115 -24.63 30.60 18.69
CA THR A 115 -24.14 31.93 18.30
C THR A 115 -23.61 31.91 16.87
N TYR A 116 -22.78 30.92 16.52
CA TYR A 116 -22.28 30.76 15.15
C TYR A 116 -23.41 30.64 14.12
N ARG A 117 -24.43 29.84 14.41
CA ARG A 117 -25.61 29.72 13.54
C ARG A 117 -26.42 31.01 13.48
N GLY A 118 -26.54 31.74 14.58
CA GLY A 118 -27.24 33.03 14.63
C GLY A 118 -26.55 34.12 13.80
N GLU A 119 -25.22 34.11 13.74
CA GLU A 119 -24.43 35.08 12.99
C GLU A 119 -24.28 34.73 11.50
N LEU A 120 -23.95 33.47 11.19
CA LEU A 120 -23.46 33.06 9.87
C LEU A 120 -24.44 32.20 9.08
N CYS A 121 -25.34 31.47 9.74
CA CYS A 121 -26.30 30.62 9.04
C CYS A 121 -27.60 31.39 8.76
N GLN A 122 -28.07 31.39 7.50
CA GLN A 122 -29.35 31.98 7.11
C GLN A 122 -30.42 30.88 6.93
N PRO A 123 -31.11 30.44 8.00
CA PRO A 123 -32.04 29.30 7.95
C PRO A 123 -33.27 29.54 7.07
N GLN A 124 -33.58 30.80 6.73
CA GLN A 124 -34.79 31.17 5.97
C GLN A 124 -34.67 30.98 4.45
N MET A 125 -33.50 30.58 3.93
CA MET A 125 -33.26 30.41 2.48
C MET A 125 -33.70 29.04 1.92
N GLY A 126 -34.17 28.10 2.76
CA GLY A 126 -34.64 26.76 2.35
C GLY A 126 -36.15 26.67 2.20
N ARG A 127 -36.64 26.15 1.06
CA ARG A 127 -38.07 26.24 0.68
C ARG A 127 -39.00 25.14 1.22
N GLU A 128 -38.49 24.02 1.74
CA GLU A 128 -39.29 22.97 2.40
C GLU A 128 -38.46 22.22 3.46
N LEU A 129 -38.79 22.39 4.75
CA LEU A 129 -38.18 21.63 5.85
C LEU A 129 -38.90 20.30 6.03
N ARG A 130 -38.18 19.18 5.95
CA ARG A 130 -38.69 17.86 6.36
C ARG A 130 -38.22 17.59 7.79
N PRO A 131 -39.10 17.66 8.80
CA PRO A 131 -38.68 17.49 10.18
C PRO A 131 -38.11 16.08 10.39
N CYS A 132 -37.00 15.99 11.13
CA CYS A 132 -36.44 14.70 11.51
C CYS A 132 -37.35 14.01 12.54
N PHE A 133 -37.31 12.69 12.59
CA PHE A 133 -37.95 11.94 13.66
C PHE A 133 -37.23 12.21 14.98
N ARG A 134 -37.97 12.57 16.04
CA ARG A 134 -37.41 12.97 17.33
C ARG A 134 -37.74 11.96 18.41
N VAL A 135 -36.70 11.32 18.96
CA VAL A 135 -36.78 10.49 20.16
C VAL A 135 -36.52 11.38 21.38
N LYS A 136 -37.51 11.50 22.27
CA LYS A 136 -37.34 12.25 23.52
C LYS A 136 -36.60 11.40 24.54
N VAL A 137 -35.43 11.86 24.97
CA VAL A 137 -34.62 11.22 25.99
C VAL A 137 -34.62 12.10 27.24
N ASP A 138 -35.00 11.55 28.39
CA ASP A 138 -34.97 12.26 29.67
C ASP A 138 -33.55 12.24 30.26
N PHE A 139 -32.66 12.98 29.59
CA PHE A 139 -31.25 13.09 29.91
C PHE A 139 -30.75 14.52 29.65
N SER A 140 -29.71 14.92 30.38
CA SER A 140 -28.97 16.16 30.20
C SER A 140 -27.51 15.78 29.97
N LEU A 141 -26.96 16.19 28.83
CA LEU A 141 -25.58 15.96 28.44
C LEU A 141 -24.62 16.87 29.21
N SER A 142 -25.06 18.09 29.56
CA SER A 142 -24.33 18.99 30.46
C SER A 142 -25.03 19.11 31.82
N GLY A 143 -24.25 19.40 32.86
CA GLY A 143 -24.70 19.59 34.24
C GLY A 143 -23.93 20.68 35.00
N SER A 144 -24.36 20.98 36.22
CA SER A 144 -23.77 22.05 37.05
C SER A 144 -22.31 21.79 37.45
N ALA A 145 -21.83 20.56 37.33
CA ALA A 145 -20.42 20.21 37.59
C ALA A 145 -19.47 20.69 36.49
N ASP A 146 -19.99 21.04 35.31
CA ASP A 146 -19.19 21.35 34.12
C ASP A 146 -18.72 22.81 34.05
N LEU A 147 -19.21 23.67 34.98
CA LEU A 147 -18.93 25.12 35.05
C LEU A 147 -17.44 25.50 35.03
N TYR A 148 -16.57 24.60 35.47
CA TYR A 148 -15.13 24.85 35.58
C TYR A 148 -14.29 24.03 34.59
N LEU A 149 -14.93 23.29 33.68
CA LEU A 149 -14.19 22.51 32.68
C LEU A 149 -13.64 23.44 31.59
N PRO A 150 -12.33 23.39 31.29
CA PRO A 150 -11.77 24.18 30.20
C PRO A 150 -12.30 23.69 28.85
N THR A 151 -12.69 24.63 27.98
CA THR A 151 -13.09 24.32 26.62
C THR A 151 -11.87 24.02 25.74
N HIS A 152 -12.00 23.02 24.88
CA HIS A 152 -10.94 22.68 23.92
C HIS A 152 -10.83 23.78 22.87
N GLN A 153 -9.59 24.17 22.58
CA GLN A 153 -9.29 25.19 21.58
C GLN A 153 -9.04 24.55 20.20
N PRO A 154 -9.27 25.27 19.10
CA PRO A 154 -8.91 24.82 17.76
C PRO A 154 -7.45 24.37 17.66
N VAL A 155 -7.22 23.25 16.99
CA VAL A 155 -5.90 22.68 16.72
C VAL A 155 -5.64 22.62 15.21
N GLN A 156 -4.38 22.79 14.83
CA GLN A 156 -3.95 22.52 13.47
C GLN A 156 -3.84 21.01 13.25
N TRP A 157 -4.45 20.51 12.18
CA TRP A 157 -4.31 19.11 11.81
C TRP A 157 -2.88 18.83 11.34
N HIS A 158 -2.24 17.81 11.93
CA HIS A 158 -0.91 17.35 11.51
C HIS A 158 -1.06 16.14 10.60
N PHE A 159 -0.68 16.30 9.33
CA PHE A 159 -0.68 15.22 8.35
C PHE A 159 0.69 14.53 8.31
N HIS A 160 0.67 13.22 8.11
CA HIS A 160 1.87 12.47 7.78
C HIS A 160 2.32 12.74 6.35
N THR A 161 3.63 12.73 6.11
CA THR A 161 4.14 12.69 4.72
C THR A 161 3.82 11.32 4.10
N PRO A 162 3.84 11.18 2.76
CA PRO A 162 3.62 9.88 2.14
C PRO A 162 4.61 8.79 2.61
N GLU A 163 5.87 9.15 2.84
CA GLU A 163 6.90 8.25 3.36
C GLU A 163 6.61 7.84 4.81
N GLU A 164 6.08 8.76 5.62
CA GLU A 164 5.60 8.45 6.97
C GLU A 164 4.41 7.50 6.94
N GLU A 165 3.40 7.75 6.10
CA GLU A 165 2.25 6.85 5.94
C GLU A 165 2.71 5.43 5.53
N ILE A 166 3.68 5.31 4.62
CA ILE A 166 4.26 4.01 4.21
C ILE A 166 5.07 3.37 5.35
N SER A 167 5.75 4.17 6.18
CA SER A 167 6.51 3.67 7.32
C SER A 167 5.62 3.16 8.46
N LEU A 168 4.39 3.68 8.57
CA LEU A 168 3.48 3.43 9.69
C LEU A 168 2.36 2.44 9.35
N GLY A 169 1.61 2.67 8.27
CA GLY A 169 0.41 1.89 7.94
C GLY A 169 0.70 0.40 7.69
N PRO A 170 1.53 0.08 6.68
CA PRO A 170 1.98 -1.29 6.45
C PRO A 170 2.66 -1.94 7.67
N ALA A 171 3.37 -1.16 8.49
CA ALA A 171 4.04 -1.67 9.69
C ALA A 171 3.03 -2.09 10.78
N CYS A 172 2.04 -1.25 11.09
CA CYS A 172 0.92 -1.59 11.97
C CYS A 172 0.11 -2.78 11.43
N TRP A 173 -0.12 -2.83 10.12
CA TRP A 173 -0.82 -3.95 9.48
C TRP A 173 -0.07 -5.28 9.62
N LEU A 174 1.25 -5.30 9.40
CA LEU A 174 2.07 -6.49 9.63
C LEU A 174 2.07 -6.92 11.10
N TRP A 175 2.07 -5.97 12.04
CA TRP A 175 1.98 -6.30 13.45
C TRP A 175 0.66 -7.00 13.80
N ASP A 176 -0.46 -6.46 13.34
CA ASP A 176 -1.77 -7.08 13.54
C ASP A 176 -1.84 -8.48 12.90
N TYR A 177 -1.30 -8.64 11.68
CA TYR A 177 -1.19 -9.94 11.04
C TYR A 177 -0.36 -10.93 11.86
N LEU A 178 0.82 -10.52 12.34
CA LEU A 178 1.71 -11.40 13.10
C LEU A 178 1.07 -11.80 14.42
N ARG A 179 0.60 -10.82 15.21
CA ARG A 179 0.07 -11.11 16.54
C ARG A 179 -1.21 -11.95 16.47
N ARG A 180 -2.03 -11.81 15.43
CA ARG A 180 -3.32 -12.54 15.31
C ARG A 180 -3.22 -13.87 14.56
N SER A 181 -2.20 -14.07 13.71
CA SER A 181 -2.03 -15.31 12.95
C SER A 181 -1.52 -16.49 13.77
N GLY A 182 -0.96 -16.24 14.96
CA GLY A 182 -0.29 -17.26 15.76
C GLY A 182 1.07 -17.70 15.20
N GLN A 183 1.60 -17.00 14.20
CA GLN A 183 2.93 -17.27 13.65
C GLN A 183 4.03 -16.66 14.52
N ALA A 184 5.25 -17.18 14.37
CA ALA A 184 6.39 -16.83 15.21
C ALA A 184 7.28 -15.74 14.57
N GLY A 185 6.98 -15.31 13.34
CA GLY A 185 7.71 -14.25 12.67
C GLY A 185 7.49 -14.23 11.16
N PHE A 186 8.46 -13.65 10.46
CA PHE A 186 8.44 -13.45 9.02
C PHE A 186 9.67 -14.02 8.33
N LEU A 187 9.48 -14.49 7.09
CA LEU A 187 10.55 -14.79 6.15
C LEU A 187 10.43 -13.89 4.93
N LEU A 188 11.52 -13.19 4.57
CA LEU A 188 11.58 -12.39 3.35
C LEU A 188 12.70 -12.89 2.41
N PRO A 189 12.37 -13.26 1.17
CA PRO A 189 13.34 -13.33 0.07
C PRO A 189 13.95 -11.95 -0.19
N LEU A 190 15.15 -11.69 0.34
CA LEU A 190 15.81 -10.40 0.24
C LEU A 190 16.75 -10.41 -0.97
N SER A 191 16.47 -9.59 -1.98
CA SER A 191 17.21 -9.56 -3.25
C SER A 191 18.33 -8.52 -3.32
N GLY A 192 18.40 -7.57 -2.37
CA GLY A 192 19.31 -6.43 -2.45
C GLY A 192 18.90 -5.38 -3.48
N GLY A 193 17.65 -5.44 -3.95
CA GLY A 193 16.98 -4.43 -4.77
C GLY A 193 15.96 -3.61 -3.97
N VAL A 194 15.35 -2.61 -4.62
CA VAL A 194 14.47 -1.63 -3.97
C VAL A 194 13.28 -2.29 -3.25
N ASP A 195 12.50 -3.15 -3.91
CA ASP A 195 11.21 -3.58 -3.36
C ASP A 195 11.35 -4.49 -2.13
N SER A 196 12.27 -5.47 -2.19
CA SER A 196 12.54 -6.34 -1.04
C SER A 196 13.17 -5.54 0.10
N SER A 197 14.01 -4.54 -0.20
CA SER A 197 14.55 -3.64 0.82
C SER A 197 13.48 -2.76 1.46
N SER A 198 12.47 -2.30 0.71
CA SER A 198 11.32 -1.57 1.26
C SER A 198 10.50 -2.46 2.20
N THR A 199 10.29 -3.72 1.83
CA THR A 199 9.61 -4.69 2.70
C THR A 199 10.38 -4.92 4.00
N ALA A 200 11.72 -5.04 3.93
CA ALA A 200 12.57 -5.14 5.10
C ALA A 200 12.53 -3.89 5.98
N CYS A 201 12.51 -2.69 5.38
CA CYS A 201 12.38 -1.43 6.12
C CYS A 201 11.03 -1.32 6.84
N ILE A 202 9.93 -1.78 6.25
CA ILE A 202 8.61 -1.80 6.92
C ILE A 202 8.64 -2.69 8.17
N ILE A 203 9.27 -3.87 8.10
CA ILE A 203 9.46 -4.73 9.29
C ILE A 203 10.31 -4.02 10.34
N TYR A 204 11.35 -3.29 9.92
CA TYR A 204 12.17 -2.52 10.84
C TYR A 204 11.38 -1.38 11.51
N CYS A 205 10.57 -0.64 10.73
CA CYS A 205 9.63 0.36 11.27
C CYS A 205 8.66 -0.26 12.28
N MET A 206 8.13 -1.45 12.00
CA MET A 206 7.29 -2.19 12.93
C MET A 206 8.03 -2.48 14.24
N CYS A 207 9.29 -2.94 14.19
CA CYS A 207 10.10 -3.16 15.38
C CYS A 207 10.34 -1.87 16.18
N VAL A 208 10.60 -0.76 15.50
CA VAL A 208 10.74 0.58 16.12
C VAL A 208 9.45 0.97 16.86
N LEU A 209 8.29 0.80 16.22
CA LEU A 209 6.98 1.11 16.83
C LEU A 209 6.72 0.23 18.06
N LEU A 210 7.05 -1.06 18.00
CA LEU A 210 6.90 -1.99 19.13
C LEU A 210 7.75 -1.58 20.32
N CYS A 211 9.04 -1.29 20.09
CA CYS A 211 9.92 -0.78 21.15
C CYS A 211 9.40 0.53 21.74
N GLN A 212 8.92 1.46 20.91
CA GLN A 212 8.36 2.72 21.38
C GLN A 212 7.08 2.52 22.21
N ALA A 213 6.17 1.65 21.79
CA ALA A 213 4.94 1.34 22.52
C ALA A 213 5.24 0.72 23.88
N VAL A 214 6.18 -0.24 23.95
CA VAL A 214 6.61 -0.84 25.22
C VAL A 214 7.25 0.20 26.14
N ARG A 215 8.12 1.07 25.62
CA ARG A 215 8.72 2.18 26.41
C ARG A 215 7.68 3.16 26.94
N LYS A 216 6.59 3.38 26.20
CA LYS A 216 5.43 4.19 26.63
C LYS A 216 4.50 3.46 27.61
N GLY A 217 4.81 2.22 27.98
CA GLY A 217 4.05 1.45 28.97
C GLY A 217 2.85 0.68 28.42
N ASN A 218 2.78 0.43 27.11
CA ASN A 218 1.71 -0.39 26.53
C ASN A 218 1.91 -1.88 26.91
N SER A 219 1.15 -2.35 27.90
CA SER A 219 1.23 -3.71 28.44
C SER A 219 0.74 -4.78 27.45
N GLN A 220 -0.29 -4.49 26.66
CA GLN A 220 -0.82 -5.42 25.65
C GLN A 220 0.23 -5.71 24.58
N VAL A 221 0.90 -4.69 24.06
CA VAL A 221 1.98 -4.85 23.08
C VAL A 221 3.13 -5.65 23.67
N LEU A 222 3.50 -5.41 24.94
CA LEU A 222 4.56 -6.17 25.60
C LEU A 222 4.21 -7.66 25.72
N GLU A 223 2.98 -7.98 26.13
CA GLU A 223 2.49 -9.35 26.22
C GLU A 223 2.50 -10.05 24.85
N ASP A 224 1.99 -9.37 23.81
CA ASP A 224 2.00 -9.90 22.45
C ASP A 224 3.42 -10.12 21.91
N VAL A 225 4.35 -9.19 22.17
CA VAL A 225 5.76 -9.36 21.77
C VAL A 225 6.35 -10.59 22.46
N ARG A 226 6.18 -10.73 23.78
CA ARG A 226 6.68 -11.88 24.56
C ARG A 226 6.16 -13.21 24.02
N ARG A 227 4.86 -13.25 23.68
CA ARG A 227 4.23 -14.42 23.07
C ARG A 227 4.83 -14.74 21.69
N VAL A 228 4.95 -13.74 20.82
CA VAL A 228 5.50 -13.92 19.45
C VAL A 228 6.94 -14.42 19.51
N VAL A 229 7.78 -13.86 20.38
CA VAL A 229 9.17 -14.30 20.51
C VAL A 229 9.34 -15.63 21.26
N GLY A 230 8.32 -16.04 22.01
CA GLY A 230 8.33 -17.23 22.87
C GLY A 230 9.20 -17.08 24.12
N ASP A 231 9.25 -15.89 24.72
CA ASP A 231 10.07 -15.57 25.90
C ASP A 231 9.32 -14.57 26.81
N GLU A 232 8.80 -15.07 27.94
CA GLU A 232 8.00 -14.29 28.90
C GLU A 232 8.81 -13.21 29.63
N SER A 233 10.13 -13.37 29.71
CA SER A 233 11.02 -12.42 30.38
C SER A 233 11.46 -11.27 29.46
N TYR A 234 11.31 -11.46 28.15
CA TYR A 234 11.80 -10.53 27.16
C TYR A 234 11.08 -9.18 27.22
N THR A 235 11.86 -8.11 27.08
CA THR A 235 11.34 -6.74 27.00
C THR A 235 12.12 -6.01 25.91
N PRO A 236 11.51 -5.68 24.76
CA PRO A 236 12.24 -5.15 23.61
C PRO A 236 12.75 -3.73 23.89
N GLN A 237 14.07 -3.55 23.93
CA GLN A 237 14.70 -2.24 24.09
C GLN A 237 15.21 -1.68 22.76
N HIS A 238 15.87 -2.53 21.98
CA HIS A 238 16.51 -2.19 20.71
C HIS A 238 15.75 -2.82 19.53
N PRO A 239 15.35 -2.03 18.51
CA PRO A 239 14.62 -2.53 17.35
C PRO A 239 15.38 -3.64 16.60
N GLU A 240 16.70 -3.55 16.51
CA GLU A 240 17.57 -4.51 15.83
C GLU A 240 17.53 -5.88 16.49
N GLU A 241 17.52 -5.93 17.83
CA GLU A 241 17.42 -7.17 18.59
C GLU A 241 16.06 -7.84 18.39
N LEU A 242 14.98 -7.04 18.48
CA LEU A 242 13.62 -7.54 18.23
C LEU A 242 13.49 -8.08 16.80
N CYS A 243 14.00 -7.33 15.82
CA CYS A 243 14.04 -7.73 14.42
C CYS A 243 14.74 -9.08 14.24
N GLY A 244 15.91 -9.29 14.87
CA GLY A 244 16.63 -10.56 14.81
C GLY A 244 15.85 -11.77 15.35
N ARG A 245 14.93 -11.54 16.30
CA ARG A 245 14.09 -12.59 16.90
C ARG A 245 12.90 -12.98 16.02
N ILE A 246 12.30 -12.01 15.30
CA ILE A 246 11.04 -12.21 14.56
C ILE A 246 11.18 -12.16 13.04
N PHE A 247 12.36 -11.79 12.52
CA PHE A 247 12.56 -11.58 11.09
C PHE A 247 13.75 -12.36 10.54
N THR A 248 13.47 -13.22 9.57
CA THR A 248 14.48 -13.97 8.82
C THR A 248 14.52 -13.47 7.38
N THR A 249 15.69 -13.01 6.93
CA THR A 249 15.91 -12.61 5.54
C THR A 249 16.70 -13.70 4.80
N CYS A 250 16.43 -13.91 3.52
CA CYS A 250 17.09 -14.95 2.73
C CYS A 250 17.49 -14.43 1.36
N TYR A 251 18.80 -14.32 1.11
CA TYR A 251 19.34 -14.08 -0.22
C TYR A 251 19.54 -15.42 -0.95
N MET A 252 18.97 -15.55 -2.15
CA MET A 252 19.00 -16.78 -2.95
C MET A 252 19.71 -16.55 -4.28
N ALA A 253 21.03 -16.68 -4.23
CA ALA A 253 21.95 -16.49 -5.35
C ALA A 253 21.80 -17.58 -6.41
N SER A 254 22.09 -17.22 -7.66
CA SER A 254 22.34 -18.15 -8.78
C SER A 254 23.72 -17.88 -9.38
N GLU A 255 24.13 -18.70 -10.36
CA GLU A 255 25.36 -18.50 -11.13
C GLU A 255 25.43 -17.14 -11.84
N ASN A 256 24.29 -16.49 -12.02
CA ASN A 256 24.13 -15.19 -12.67
C ASN A 256 24.14 -14.00 -11.69
N SER A 257 24.10 -14.27 -10.38
CA SER A 257 23.98 -13.23 -9.36
C SER A 257 25.31 -12.54 -9.09
N SER A 258 25.30 -11.21 -8.99
CA SER A 258 26.49 -10.43 -8.72
C SER A 258 26.87 -10.45 -7.24
N GLU A 259 28.15 -10.18 -6.94
CA GLU A 259 28.59 -9.94 -5.56
C GLU A 259 27.95 -8.67 -4.98
N GLY A 260 27.62 -7.70 -5.83
CA GLY A 260 27.02 -6.42 -5.44
C GLY A 260 25.64 -6.58 -4.81
N THR A 261 24.73 -7.31 -5.45
CA THR A 261 23.38 -7.60 -4.91
C THR A 261 23.44 -8.39 -3.60
N CYS A 262 24.31 -9.40 -3.55
CA CYS A 262 24.56 -10.21 -2.36
C CYS A 262 25.09 -9.36 -1.18
N SER A 263 26.05 -8.49 -1.44
CA SER A 263 26.64 -7.61 -0.43
C SER A 263 25.61 -6.63 0.13
N ARG A 264 24.82 -5.97 -0.74
CA ARG A 264 23.76 -5.04 -0.32
C ARG A 264 22.69 -5.71 0.54
N ALA A 265 22.25 -6.91 0.16
CA ALA A 265 21.28 -7.67 0.94
C ALA A 265 21.83 -8.01 2.34
N ARG A 266 23.10 -8.43 2.42
CA ARG A 266 23.78 -8.73 3.69
C ARG A 266 23.96 -7.50 4.56
N GLU A 267 24.40 -6.38 3.97
CA GLU A 267 24.63 -5.12 4.70
C GLU A 267 23.31 -4.60 5.29
N LEU A 268 22.24 -4.54 4.50
CA LEU A 268 20.93 -4.12 5.00
C LEU A 268 20.43 -5.06 6.10
N ALA A 269 20.51 -6.38 5.90
CA ALA A 269 20.10 -7.37 6.88
C ALA A 269 20.86 -7.22 8.20
N SER A 270 22.15 -6.89 8.14
CA SER A 270 22.99 -6.61 9.31
C SER A 270 22.57 -5.33 10.03
N GLN A 271 22.27 -4.25 9.30
CA GLN A 271 21.90 -2.96 9.89
C GLN A 271 20.55 -3.01 10.59
N ILE A 272 19.56 -3.71 10.01
CA ILE A 272 18.24 -3.88 10.63
C ILE A 272 18.22 -4.98 11.70
N GLY A 273 19.27 -5.78 11.81
CA GLY A 273 19.40 -6.85 12.81
C GLY A 273 18.72 -8.19 12.48
N SER A 274 18.26 -8.42 11.25
CA SER A 274 17.53 -9.65 10.88
C SER A 274 18.42 -10.91 10.92
N THR A 275 17.83 -12.09 11.15
CA THR A 275 18.53 -13.37 10.92
C THR A 275 18.72 -13.56 9.41
N HIS A 276 19.95 -13.44 8.90
CA HIS A 276 20.22 -13.48 7.46
C HIS A 276 20.72 -14.85 6.98
N LEU A 277 20.10 -15.37 5.93
CA LEU A 277 20.50 -16.59 5.23
C LEU A 277 21.01 -16.24 3.83
N ASN A 278 22.06 -16.94 3.39
CA ASN A 278 22.59 -16.84 2.04
C ASN A 278 22.69 -18.23 1.44
N ILE A 279 22.01 -18.45 0.31
CA ILE A 279 21.84 -19.77 -0.30
C ILE A 279 22.14 -19.66 -1.79
N ASN A 280 22.80 -20.68 -2.35
CA ASN A 280 22.95 -20.83 -3.80
C ASN A 280 21.93 -21.86 -4.33
N ILE A 281 21.20 -21.51 -5.39
CA ILE A 281 20.12 -22.35 -5.96
C ILE A 281 20.57 -23.22 -7.14
N ASP A 282 21.81 -23.11 -7.59
CA ASP A 282 22.26 -23.70 -8.86
C ASP A 282 22.19 -25.22 -8.86
N LEU A 283 22.44 -25.86 -7.72
CA LEU A 283 22.31 -27.31 -7.60
C LEU A 283 20.85 -27.76 -7.82
N ALA A 284 19.89 -27.03 -7.26
CA ALA A 284 18.47 -27.30 -7.45
C ALA A 284 18.05 -27.03 -8.90
N VAL A 285 18.51 -25.92 -9.50
CA VAL A 285 18.26 -25.59 -10.91
C VAL A 285 18.79 -26.69 -11.82
N LYS A 286 20.06 -27.10 -11.65
CA LYS A 286 20.69 -28.18 -12.42
C LYS A 286 19.95 -29.51 -12.25
N GLY A 287 19.48 -29.83 -11.04
CA GLY A 287 18.67 -31.01 -10.78
C GLY A 287 17.38 -31.03 -11.60
N ILE A 288 16.63 -29.92 -11.59
CA ILE A 288 15.37 -29.79 -12.37
C ILE A 288 15.63 -29.86 -13.88
N LEU A 289 16.65 -29.16 -14.37
CA LEU A 289 17.01 -29.19 -15.79
C LEU A 289 17.53 -30.58 -16.22
N GLY A 290 18.23 -31.28 -15.33
CA GLY A 290 18.66 -32.67 -15.53
C GLY A 290 17.47 -33.61 -15.76
N ILE A 291 16.41 -33.49 -14.95
CA ILE A 291 15.18 -34.27 -15.14
C ILE A 291 14.55 -33.97 -16.50
N PHE A 292 14.42 -32.69 -16.86
CA PHE A 292 13.87 -32.29 -18.17
C PHE A 292 14.69 -32.87 -19.33
N SER A 293 16.03 -32.80 -19.22
CA SER A 293 16.93 -33.30 -20.25
C SER A 293 16.90 -34.82 -20.37
N ALA A 294 16.83 -35.54 -19.26
CA ALA A 294 16.71 -36.99 -19.25
C ALA A 294 15.44 -37.50 -19.97
N VAL A 295 14.33 -36.76 -19.87
CA VAL A 295 13.06 -37.13 -20.51
C VAL A 295 12.98 -36.68 -21.97
N THR A 296 13.51 -35.50 -22.30
CA THR A 296 13.31 -34.88 -23.63
C THR A 296 14.50 -35.03 -24.57
N GLY A 297 15.68 -35.40 -24.06
CA GLY A 297 16.93 -35.43 -24.82
C GLY A 297 17.46 -34.04 -25.20
N ARG A 298 16.91 -32.95 -24.65
CA ARG A 298 17.32 -31.57 -24.96
C ARG A 298 17.72 -30.83 -23.69
N TRP A 299 18.70 -29.94 -23.82
CA TRP A 299 19.13 -29.04 -22.75
C TRP A 299 18.84 -27.58 -23.17
N PRO A 300 17.93 -26.86 -22.51
CA PRO A 300 17.62 -25.48 -22.86
C PRO A 300 18.81 -24.55 -22.59
N GLN A 301 18.98 -23.53 -23.43
CA GLN A 301 20.07 -22.56 -23.32
C GLN A 301 19.56 -21.12 -23.13
N PHE A 302 20.34 -20.30 -22.43
CA PHE A 302 20.10 -18.85 -22.37
C PHE A 302 20.37 -18.21 -23.74
N THR A 303 19.75 -17.05 -24.01
CA THR A 303 19.95 -16.31 -25.27
C THR A 303 21.43 -15.99 -25.49
N ALA A 304 22.14 -15.57 -24.43
CA ALA A 304 23.58 -15.30 -24.46
C ALA A 304 24.44 -16.51 -24.89
N LYS A 305 23.90 -17.73 -24.80
CA LYS A 305 24.55 -18.98 -25.21
C LYS A 305 23.94 -19.59 -26.49
N GLY A 306 23.10 -18.83 -27.22
CA GLY A 306 22.48 -19.26 -28.48
C GLY A 306 21.09 -19.88 -28.36
N GLY A 307 20.47 -19.87 -27.17
CA GLY A 307 19.11 -20.36 -26.97
C GLY A 307 18.03 -19.42 -27.52
N SER A 308 16.82 -19.94 -27.73
CA SER A 308 15.68 -19.13 -28.16
C SER A 308 15.11 -18.27 -27.01
N ILE A 309 14.33 -17.23 -27.37
CA ILE A 309 13.59 -16.37 -26.42
C ILE A 309 12.74 -17.22 -25.45
N ARG A 310 12.15 -18.32 -25.95
CA ARG A 310 11.33 -19.23 -25.14
C ARG A 310 12.17 -19.98 -24.11
N GLU A 311 13.33 -20.50 -24.50
CA GLU A 311 14.22 -21.22 -23.60
C GLU A 311 14.77 -20.28 -22.52
N ASN A 312 15.21 -19.09 -22.93
CA ASN A 312 15.71 -18.06 -22.04
C ASN A 312 14.69 -17.69 -20.95
N LEU A 313 13.45 -17.40 -21.36
CA LEU A 313 12.36 -17.11 -20.42
C LEU A 313 12.04 -18.32 -19.52
N ALA A 314 12.08 -19.53 -20.05
CA ALA A 314 11.84 -20.74 -19.25
C ALA A 314 12.91 -20.93 -18.17
N LEU A 315 14.20 -20.72 -18.49
CA LEU A 315 15.31 -20.81 -17.55
C LEU A 315 15.22 -19.77 -16.43
N GLN A 316 14.88 -18.52 -16.76
CA GLN A 316 14.62 -17.48 -15.76
C GLN A 316 13.46 -17.86 -14.84
N ASN A 317 12.35 -18.34 -15.42
CA ASN A 317 11.18 -18.75 -14.66
C ASN A 317 11.47 -19.94 -13.72
N VAL A 318 12.31 -20.90 -14.12
CA VAL A 318 12.70 -22.03 -13.26
C VAL A 318 13.45 -21.52 -12.03
N GLN A 319 14.44 -20.63 -12.22
CA GLN A 319 15.15 -20.00 -11.10
C GLN A 319 14.19 -19.23 -10.18
N ALA A 320 13.28 -18.44 -10.76
CA ALA A 320 12.32 -17.65 -10.00
C ALA A 320 11.38 -18.52 -9.13
N ARG A 321 10.87 -19.64 -9.67
CA ARG A 321 10.01 -20.57 -8.92
C ARG A 321 10.75 -21.38 -7.87
N LEU A 322 11.99 -21.77 -8.13
CA LEU A 322 12.80 -22.49 -7.13
C LEU A 322 13.10 -21.63 -5.91
N ARG A 323 13.27 -20.31 -6.08
CA ARG A 323 13.36 -19.39 -4.94
C ARG A 323 12.09 -19.38 -4.09
N MET A 324 10.91 -19.46 -4.71
CA MET A 324 9.65 -19.59 -3.97
C MET A 324 9.59 -20.90 -3.17
N VAL A 325 9.94 -22.02 -3.79
CA VAL A 325 9.98 -23.33 -3.11
C VAL A 325 10.91 -23.29 -1.89
N LEU A 326 12.10 -22.71 -2.04
CA LEU A 326 13.05 -22.55 -0.94
C LEU A 326 12.54 -21.59 0.12
N ALA A 327 11.95 -20.46 -0.25
CA ALA A 327 11.37 -19.50 0.71
C ALA A 327 10.36 -20.19 1.65
N TYR A 328 9.44 -20.98 1.10
CA TYR A 328 8.47 -21.72 1.90
C TYR A 328 9.10 -22.85 2.73
N LEU A 329 10.11 -23.55 2.21
CA LEU A 329 10.84 -24.55 2.98
C LEU A 329 11.51 -23.94 4.22
N PHE A 330 12.20 -22.81 4.05
CA PHE A 330 12.83 -22.11 5.17
C PHE A 330 11.81 -21.46 6.10
N ALA A 331 10.67 -21.01 5.59
CA ALA A 331 9.62 -20.44 6.43
C ALA A 331 9.03 -21.49 7.37
N GLN A 332 8.91 -22.73 6.90
CA GLN A 332 8.41 -23.86 7.70
C GLN A 332 9.47 -24.45 8.64
N LEU A 333 10.75 -24.49 8.25
CA LEU A 333 11.76 -25.26 8.98
C LEU A 333 12.88 -24.45 9.64
N SER A 334 13.06 -23.15 9.33
CA SER A 334 14.19 -22.37 9.89
C SER A 334 14.10 -22.13 11.40
N LEU A 335 12.89 -22.14 11.98
CA LEU A 335 12.72 -22.09 13.43
C LEU A 335 12.95 -23.47 14.05
N TRP A 336 12.49 -24.53 13.39
CA TRP A 336 12.73 -25.91 13.81
C TRP A 336 14.23 -26.23 13.90
N THR A 337 15.05 -25.79 12.94
CA THR A 337 16.52 -25.99 13.00
C THR A 337 17.17 -25.26 14.17
N ARG A 338 16.51 -24.26 14.75
CA ARG A 338 16.93 -23.51 15.94
C ARG A 338 16.27 -24.03 17.23
N GLY A 339 15.55 -25.16 17.17
CA GLY A 339 14.82 -25.72 18.30
C GLY A 339 13.63 -24.87 18.76
N LYS A 340 13.16 -23.94 17.93
CA LYS A 340 12.02 -23.06 18.24
C LYS A 340 10.72 -23.58 17.62
N PRO A 341 9.57 -23.47 18.31
CA PRO A 341 8.28 -23.82 17.76
C PRO A 341 7.79 -22.76 16.75
N GLY A 342 6.75 -23.11 16.00
CA GLY A 342 6.07 -22.19 15.07
C GLY A 342 6.66 -22.15 13.66
N GLY A 343 6.00 -21.38 12.79
CA GLY A 343 6.42 -21.10 11.43
C GLY A 343 6.56 -19.59 11.18
N LEU A 344 7.05 -19.25 9.99
CA LEU A 344 7.20 -17.87 9.53
C LEU A 344 6.20 -17.58 8.41
N LEU A 345 5.63 -16.38 8.40
CA LEU A 345 4.88 -15.86 7.25
C LEU A 345 5.85 -15.44 6.15
N VAL A 346 5.68 -15.97 4.94
CA VAL A 346 6.45 -15.54 3.77
C VAL A 346 5.93 -14.19 3.30
N LEU A 347 6.84 -13.22 3.21
CA LEU A 347 6.54 -11.88 2.71
C LEU A 347 6.86 -11.76 1.21
N GLY A 348 5.90 -11.25 0.45
CA GLY A 348 6.08 -10.87 -0.95
C GLY A 348 6.60 -9.44 -1.07
N SER A 349 7.21 -9.12 -2.22
CA SER A 349 7.76 -7.80 -2.52
C SER A 349 7.45 -7.30 -3.93
N ALA A 350 6.32 -7.71 -4.51
CA ALA A 350 5.86 -7.13 -5.77
C ALA A 350 5.24 -5.75 -5.50
N ASN A 351 5.54 -4.73 -6.30
CA ASN A 351 4.90 -3.42 -6.21
C ASN A 351 3.65 -3.33 -7.09
N VAL A 352 2.88 -2.24 -6.94
CA VAL A 352 1.60 -2.07 -7.63
C VAL A 352 1.75 -1.93 -9.16
N ASP A 353 2.85 -1.35 -9.63
CA ASP A 353 3.07 -1.04 -11.05
C ASP A 353 3.48 -2.31 -11.85
N GLU A 354 4.35 -3.14 -11.28
CA GLU A 354 4.69 -4.47 -11.80
C GLU A 354 3.47 -5.39 -11.77
N SER A 355 2.70 -5.35 -10.68
CA SER A 355 1.45 -6.10 -10.55
C SER A 355 0.45 -5.72 -11.64
N LEU A 356 0.33 -4.42 -11.95
CA LEU A 356 -0.58 -3.91 -12.97
C LEU A 356 -0.25 -4.44 -14.38
N THR A 357 1.03 -4.48 -14.73
CA THR A 357 1.48 -4.99 -16.04
C THR A 357 1.63 -6.52 -16.08
N GLY A 358 1.61 -7.15 -14.91
CA GLY A 358 1.91 -8.56 -14.70
C GLY A 358 3.37 -8.91 -15.03
N TYR A 359 4.28 -7.97 -14.77
CA TYR A 359 5.72 -8.11 -14.94
C TYR A 359 6.36 -8.86 -13.77
N PHE A 360 5.99 -10.14 -13.63
CA PHE A 360 6.55 -11.07 -12.65
C PHE A 360 6.31 -12.52 -13.13
N THR A 361 7.03 -13.49 -12.58
CA THR A 361 6.80 -14.90 -12.93
C THR A 361 5.64 -15.45 -12.12
N LYS A 362 4.65 -16.06 -12.78
CA LYS A 362 3.54 -16.70 -12.05
C LYS A 362 4.10 -17.83 -11.15
N TYR A 363 3.84 -17.72 -9.85
CA TYR A 363 4.32 -18.61 -8.78
C TYR A 363 5.84 -18.53 -8.47
N ASP A 364 6.47 -17.38 -8.68
CA ASP A 364 7.75 -17.05 -8.04
C ASP A 364 7.55 -16.40 -6.66
N CYS A 365 8.56 -15.73 -6.11
CA CYS A 365 8.46 -15.00 -4.83
C CYS A 365 7.49 -13.81 -4.83
N SER A 366 6.84 -13.47 -5.96
CA SER A 366 5.64 -12.62 -5.98
C SER A 366 4.42 -13.32 -5.35
N SER A 367 4.46 -14.65 -5.25
CA SER A 367 3.49 -15.51 -4.58
C SER A 367 4.03 -15.90 -3.20
N ALA A 368 3.46 -15.28 -2.17
CA ALA A 368 3.82 -15.37 -0.77
C ALA A 368 2.52 -15.40 0.07
N ASP A 369 2.63 -15.33 1.39
CA ASP A 369 1.45 -15.34 2.26
C ASP A 369 0.76 -13.97 2.28
N ILE A 370 1.56 -12.91 2.45
CA ILE A 370 1.12 -11.51 2.43
C ILE A 370 2.18 -10.59 1.82
N ASN A 371 1.76 -9.46 1.25
CA ASN A 371 2.66 -8.48 0.64
C ASN A 371 2.36 -7.05 1.16
N PRO A 372 3.22 -6.46 2.00
CA PRO A 372 2.98 -5.14 2.58
C PRO A 372 3.18 -3.97 1.60
N ILE A 373 3.81 -4.20 0.44
CA ILE A 373 4.10 -3.16 -0.57
C ILE A 373 3.32 -3.32 -1.87
N GLY A 374 2.48 -4.35 -2.01
CA GLY A 374 1.76 -4.63 -3.26
C GLY A 374 0.76 -3.55 -3.68
N GLY A 375 0.38 -2.68 -2.76
CA GLY A 375 -0.43 -1.48 -3.04
C GLY A 375 0.37 -0.20 -3.26
N VAL A 376 1.71 -0.20 -3.24
CA VAL A 376 2.55 1.02 -3.26
C VAL A 376 3.27 1.15 -4.61
N SER A 377 3.38 2.39 -5.11
CA SER A 377 4.08 2.72 -6.37
C SER A 377 5.59 2.57 -6.26
N LYS A 378 6.27 2.22 -7.36
CA LYS A 378 7.74 2.11 -7.37
C LYS A 378 8.42 3.43 -7.00
N THR A 379 7.84 4.55 -7.41
CA THR A 379 8.33 5.89 -7.09
C THR A 379 8.25 6.17 -5.60
N ASP A 380 7.13 5.82 -4.97
CA ASP A 380 6.96 6.02 -3.52
C ASP A 380 7.86 5.08 -2.71
N LEU A 381 8.10 3.85 -3.18
CA LEU A 381 9.05 2.95 -2.54
C LEU A 381 10.48 3.50 -2.53
N LYS A 382 10.92 4.17 -3.61
CA LYS A 382 12.22 4.85 -3.65
C LYS A 382 12.28 6.01 -2.65
N SER A 383 11.26 6.87 -2.62
CA SER A 383 11.18 7.96 -1.64
C SER A 383 11.15 7.46 -0.20
N PHE A 384 10.41 6.39 0.06
CA PHE A 384 10.36 5.74 1.37
C PHE A 384 11.71 5.16 1.80
N LEU A 385 12.49 4.57 0.90
CA LEU A 385 13.85 4.11 1.23
C LEU A 385 14.80 5.25 1.53
N LEU A 386 14.70 6.38 0.81
CA LEU A 386 15.48 7.59 1.14
C LEU A 386 15.14 8.09 2.54
N TYR A 387 13.85 8.17 2.85
CA TYR A 387 13.36 8.51 4.17
C TYR A 387 13.91 7.57 5.26
N CYS A 388 13.91 6.25 5.01
CA CYS A 388 14.46 5.28 5.96
C CYS A 388 15.99 5.42 6.13
N ALA A 389 16.71 5.70 5.05
CA ALA A 389 18.15 5.92 5.09
C ALA A 389 18.48 7.11 6.01
N GLU A 390 17.73 8.21 5.91
CA GLU A 390 17.92 9.40 6.73
C GLU A 390 17.42 9.21 8.16
N LYS A 391 16.19 8.70 8.34
CA LYS A 391 15.56 8.58 9.67
C LYS A 391 16.22 7.53 10.55
N PHE A 392 16.63 6.41 9.97
CA PHE A 392 17.17 5.26 10.71
C PHE A 392 18.67 5.04 10.49
N GLN A 393 19.33 5.91 9.70
CA GLN A 393 20.77 5.84 9.43
C GLN A 393 21.19 4.50 8.78
N LEU A 394 20.32 3.93 7.93
CA LEU A 394 20.56 2.68 7.22
C LEU A 394 21.38 2.94 5.94
N THR A 395 22.71 3.01 6.06
CA THR A 395 23.60 3.37 4.95
C THR A 395 23.56 2.38 3.77
N ALA A 396 23.17 1.12 4.01
CA ALA A 396 23.03 0.12 2.96
C ALA A 396 22.01 0.56 1.88
N LEU A 397 21.01 1.36 2.27
CA LEU A 397 19.96 1.83 1.38
C LEU A 397 20.49 2.79 0.31
N THR A 398 21.54 3.56 0.59
CA THR A 398 22.17 4.44 -0.41
C THR A 398 22.74 3.62 -1.56
N GLY A 399 23.43 2.51 -1.25
CA GLY A 399 23.95 1.59 -2.27
C GLY A 399 22.85 0.87 -3.05
N ILE A 400 21.73 0.55 -2.39
CA ILE A 400 20.55 -0.09 -3.03
C ILE A 400 19.87 0.87 -4.00
N LEU A 401 19.69 2.14 -3.62
CA LEU A 401 19.03 3.15 -4.45
C LEU A 401 19.87 3.59 -5.66
N ALA A 402 21.21 3.58 -5.51
CA ALA A 402 22.13 3.90 -6.58
C ALA A 402 22.30 2.74 -7.60
N ALA A 403 21.96 1.51 -7.21
CA ALA A 403 22.12 0.35 -8.08
C ALA A 403 21.11 0.38 -9.25
N PRO A 404 21.52 -0.04 -10.46
CA PRO A 404 20.60 -0.15 -11.59
C PRO A 404 19.53 -1.21 -11.31
N PRO A 405 18.23 -0.93 -11.57
CA PRO A 405 17.16 -1.90 -11.36
C PRO A 405 17.23 -2.99 -12.44
N THR A 406 17.53 -4.21 -12.01
CA THR A 406 17.64 -5.37 -12.89
C THR A 406 17.34 -6.69 -12.19
N ALA A 407 16.84 -7.65 -12.96
CA ALA A 407 16.74 -9.05 -12.56
C ALA A 407 17.99 -9.81 -13.05
N GLU A 408 18.89 -10.17 -12.12
CA GLU A 408 20.09 -10.98 -12.38
C GLU A 408 19.74 -12.47 -12.58
N LEU A 409 18.93 -12.75 -13.61
CA LEU A 409 18.44 -14.10 -13.96
C LEU A 409 19.06 -14.65 -15.25
N GLU A 410 19.80 -13.82 -15.99
CA GLU A 410 20.53 -14.16 -17.20
C GLU A 410 22.05 -14.05 -16.98
N PRO A 411 22.87 -14.83 -17.73
CA PRO A 411 24.31 -14.69 -17.68
C PRO A 411 24.75 -13.25 -17.97
N LEU A 412 25.60 -12.72 -17.09
CA LEU A 412 26.21 -11.41 -17.29
C LEU A 412 27.06 -11.43 -18.57
N THR A 413 26.94 -10.40 -19.40
CA THR A 413 27.78 -10.22 -20.60
C THR A 413 28.91 -9.27 -20.20
N ASP A 414 30.16 -9.72 -20.28
CA ASP A 414 31.34 -8.97 -19.80
C ASP A 414 31.27 -8.50 -18.33
N GLY A 415 30.59 -9.28 -17.48
CA GLY A 415 30.40 -8.96 -16.06
C GLY A 415 29.41 -7.81 -15.80
N GLN A 416 28.72 -7.31 -16.83
CA GLN A 416 27.70 -6.30 -16.72
C GLN A 416 26.30 -6.86 -16.99
N VAL A 417 25.35 -6.24 -16.32
CA VAL A 417 23.92 -6.47 -16.51
C VAL A 417 23.50 -5.88 -17.85
N THR A 418 22.90 -6.70 -18.70
CA THR A 418 22.56 -6.32 -20.08
C THR A 418 21.28 -5.49 -20.19
N GLN A 419 20.37 -5.55 -19.21
CA GLN A 419 19.02 -4.98 -19.34
C GLN A 419 18.42 -4.51 -18.00
N THR A 420 17.77 -3.34 -18.02
CA THR A 420 16.98 -2.80 -16.90
C THR A 420 15.50 -3.18 -17.02
N ASP A 421 14.79 -3.19 -15.90
CA ASP A 421 13.36 -3.55 -15.87
C ASP A 421 12.51 -2.64 -16.78
N GLU A 422 12.78 -1.32 -16.77
CA GLU A 422 12.04 -0.36 -17.60
C GLU A 422 12.30 -0.56 -19.09
N ALA A 423 13.52 -0.95 -19.47
CA ALA A 423 13.85 -1.26 -20.85
C ALA A 423 13.11 -2.52 -21.32
N ASP A 424 13.02 -3.56 -20.48
CA ASP A 424 12.24 -4.77 -20.81
C ASP A 424 10.73 -4.50 -20.84
N MET A 425 10.23 -3.64 -19.93
CA MET A 425 8.84 -3.20 -19.92
C MET A 425 8.47 -2.32 -21.13
N GLY A 426 9.43 -1.55 -21.65
CA GLY A 426 9.22 -0.55 -22.70
C GLY A 426 8.41 0.67 -22.25
N ILE A 427 8.17 0.79 -20.95
CA ILE A 427 7.42 1.85 -20.28
C ILE A 427 8.09 2.09 -18.93
N THR A 428 8.37 3.35 -18.58
CA THR A 428 8.98 3.70 -17.29
C THR A 428 8.00 3.54 -16.14
N TYR A 429 8.49 3.41 -14.91
CA TYR A 429 7.63 3.34 -13.72
C TYR A 429 6.77 4.61 -13.57
N SER A 430 7.32 5.78 -13.88
CA SER A 430 6.57 7.05 -13.85
C SER A 430 5.42 7.08 -14.87
N GLU A 431 5.69 6.59 -16.09
CA GLU A 431 4.65 6.43 -17.11
C GLU A 431 3.59 5.39 -16.69
N LEU A 432 4.01 4.27 -16.09
CA LEU A 432 3.12 3.21 -15.59
C LEU A 432 2.20 3.71 -14.47
N SER A 433 2.71 4.47 -13.50
CA SER A 433 1.89 5.07 -12.45
C SER A 433 0.83 6.01 -13.05
N THR A 434 1.21 6.84 -14.04
CA THR A 434 0.25 7.71 -14.76
C THR A 434 -0.82 6.90 -15.48
N ILE A 435 -0.41 5.87 -16.23
CA ILE A 435 -1.31 4.96 -16.94
C ILE A 435 -2.25 4.22 -15.98
N GLY A 436 -1.73 3.77 -14.83
CA GLY A 436 -2.48 3.10 -13.77
C GLY A 436 -3.59 3.98 -13.21
N ARG A 437 -3.27 5.23 -12.85
CA ARG A 437 -4.25 6.23 -12.40
C ARG A 437 -5.29 6.54 -13.49
N LEU A 438 -4.89 6.72 -14.75
CA LEU A 438 -5.85 6.94 -15.85
C LEU A 438 -6.79 5.75 -16.04
N ARG A 439 -6.26 4.52 -16.00
CA ARG A 439 -7.05 3.29 -16.14
C ARG A 439 -8.06 3.14 -15.00
N LYS A 440 -7.62 3.26 -13.76
CA LYS A 440 -8.42 2.89 -12.58
C LYS A 440 -9.18 4.05 -11.98
N ILE A 441 -8.58 5.24 -11.84
CA ILE A 441 -9.21 6.41 -11.25
C ILE A 441 -10.06 7.12 -12.31
N SER A 442 -9.46 7.51 -13.43
CA SER A 442 -10.15 8.19 -14.54
C SER A 442 -10.95 7.25 -15.46
N LYS A 443 -11.02 5.95 -15.14
CA LYS A 443 -11.84 4.93 -15.82
C LYS A 443 -11.57 4.82 -17.34
N CYS A 444 -10.35 5.09 -17.77
CA CYS A 444 -10.00 5.09 -19.18
C CYS A 444 -9.77 3.68 -19.75
N GLY A 445 -10.48 3.35 -20.83
CA GLY A 445 -10.09 2.29 -21.76
C GLY A 445 -9.01 2.76 -22.76
N PRO A 446 -8.61 1.93 -23.74
CA PRO A 446 -7.49 2.24 -24.63
C PRO A 446 -7.64 3.57 -25.38
N PHE A 447 -8.79 3.79 -26.03
CA PHE A 447 -9.01 5.00 -26.83
C PHE A 447 -9.05 6.27 -25.96
N SER A 448 -9.84 6.27 -24.88
CA SER A 448 -9.91 7.40 -23.95
C SER A 448 -8.56 7.72 -23.29
N MET A 449 -7.75 6.69 -23.01
CA MET A 449 -6.41 6.88 -22.45
C MET A 449 -5.49 7.56 -23.47
N PHE A 450 -5.50 7.09 -24.72
CA PHE A 450 -4.79 7.73 -25.81
C PHE A 450 -5.19 9.22 -25.94
N CYS A 451 -6.49 9.53 -26.00
CA CYS A 451 -6.97 10.92 -26.11
C CYS A 451 -6.52 11.82 -24.95
N LYS A 452 -6.35 11.30 -23.74
CA LYS A 452 -5.82 12.07 -22.61
C LYS A 452 -4.31 12.24 -22.72
N LEU A 453 -3.59 11.15 -22.98
CA LEU A 453 -2.13 11.14 -22.96
C LEU A 453 -1.51 11.99 -24.08
N ILE A 454 -2.15 12.10 -25.26
CA ILE A 454 -1.66 13.01 -26.31
C ILE A 454 -1.63 14.48 -25.87
N HIS A 455 -2.45 14.88 -24.90
CA HIS A 455 -2.44 16.23 -24.34
C HIS A 455 -1.48 16.32 -23.15
N MET A 456 -1.45 15.30 -22.29
CA MET A 456 -0.59 15.28 -21.10
C MET A 456 0.90 15.15 -21.45
N TRP A 457 1.23 14.42 -22.52
CA TRP A 457 2.61 14.16 -22.94
C TRP A 457 2.99 14.89 -24.21
N LYS A 458 2.21 15.89 -24.65
CA LYS A 458 2.39 16.62 -25.91
C LYS A 458 3.81 17.22 -26.08
N ASP A 459 4.44 17.61 -24.98
CA ASP A 459 5.74 18.28 -24.96
C ASP A 459 6.91 17.28 -24.95
N ILE A 460 6.62 15.99 -24.76
CA ILE A 460 7.63 14.93 -24.56
C ILE A 460 7.51 13.83 -25.63
N LEU A 461 6.30 13.54 -26.11
CA LEU A 461 6.00 12.45 -27.03
C LEU A 461 5.05 12.89 -28.14
N SER A 462 5.30 12.41 -29.35
CA SER A 462 4.39 12.54 -30.48
C SER A 462 3.12 11.69 -30.28
N PRO A 463 1.98 12.03 -30.94
CA PRO A 463 0.77 11.20 -30.88
C PRO A 463 1.02 9.73 -31.27
N THR A 464 1.91 9.48 -32.22
CA THR A 464 2.28 8.12 -32.64
C THR A 464 2.96 7.33 -31.53
N GLU A 465 3.91 7.94 -30.81
CA GLU A 465 4.60 7.30 -29.67
C GLU A 465 3.62 7.04 -28.52
N VAL A 466 2.72 7.99 -28.23
CA VAL A 466 1.65 7.79 -27.24
C VAL A 466 0.78 6.59 -27.60
N ALA A 467 0.35 6.49 -28.86
CA ALA A 467 -0.45 5.36 -29.33
C ALA A 467 0.30 4.02 -29.20
N GLN A 468 1.59 3.99 -29.51
CA GLN A 468 2.43 2.79 -29.35
C GLN A 468 2.51 2.37 -27.88
N LYS A 469 2.77 3.31 -26.95
CA LYS A 469 2.80 3.03 -25.50
C LYS A 469 1.45 2.54 -24.96
N VAL A 470 0.34 3.18 -25.33
CA VAL A 470 -1.01 2.75 -24.94
C VAL A 470 -1.31 1.34 -25.44
N LYS A 471 -1.01 1.06 -26.72
CA LYS A 471 -1.22 -0.27 -27.30
C LYS A 471 -0.34 -1.32 -26.62
N LEU A 472 0.93 -1.00 -26.35
CA LEU A 472 1.86 -1.88 -25.64
C LEU A 472 1.32 -2.22 -24.24
N PHE A 473 0.94 -1.20 -23.48
CA PHE A 473 0.37 -1.37 -22.15
C PHE A 473 -0.85 -2.30 -22.16
N PHE A 474 -1.88 -2.01 -22.97
CA PHE A 474 -3.11 -2.80 -22.97
C PHE A 474 -2.91 -4.22 -23.51
N ARG A 475 -1.92 -4.47 -24.37
CA ARG A 475 -1.52 -5.83 -24.78
C ARG A 475 -0.91 -6.59 -23.60
N ARG A 476 0.09 -6.01 -22.92
CA ARG A 476 0.77 -6.63 -21.76
C ARG A 476 -0.19 -6.86 -20.60
N TYR A 477 -0.93 -5.81 -20.21
CA TYR A 477 -1.97 -5.87 -19.16
C TYR A 477 -2.97 -7.00 -19.43
N SER A 478 -3.51 -7.08 -20.65
CA SER A 478 -4.56 -8.05 -20.95
C SER A 478 -4.03 -9.48 -21.07
N ALA A 479 -2.82 -9.67 -21.61
CA ALA A 479 -2.16 -10.98 -21.69
C ALA A 479 -1.77 -11.52 -20.31
N ASN A 480 -1.35 -10.65 -19.40
CA ASN A 480 -0.87 -11.04 -18.07
C ASN A 480 -1.94 -10.97 -16.97
N ARG A 481 -3.17 -10.53 -17.25
CA ARG A 481 -4.20 -10.35 -16.21
C ARG A 481 -4.48 -11.63 -15.42
N HIS A 482 -4.37 -12.79 -16.05
CA HIS A 482 -4.50 -14.10 -15.39
C HIS A 482 -3.50 -14.34 -14.26
N LYS A 483 -2.43 -13.55 -14.12
CA LYS A 483 -1.51 -13.60 -12.98
C LYS A 483 -2.11 -12.93 -11.74
N MET A 484 -2.94 -11.90 -11.92
CA MET A 484 -3.58 -11.16 -10.82
C MET A 484 -4.64 -11.95 -10.08
N THR A 485 -5.19 -13.01 -10.68
CA THR A 485 -6.19 -13.86 -10.02
C THR A 485 -5.57 -14.73 -8.92
N THR A 486 -4.25 -14.88 -8.90
CA THR A 486 -3.52 -15.72 -7.93
C THR A 486 -2.34 -14.97 -7.33
N ILE A 487 -2.32 -13.64 -7.40
CA ILE A 487 -1.28 -12.85 -6.76
C ILE A 487 -1.52 -12.82 -5.25
N THR A 488 -0.45 -12.65 -4.49
CA THR A 488 -0.48 -12.50 -3.03
C THR A 488 -1.41 -11.38 -2.58
N PRO A 489 -2.25 -11.59 -1.54
CA PRO A 489 -2.99 -10.51 -0.89
C PRO A 489 -2.05 -9.41 -0.40
N SER A 490 -2.35 -8.17 -0.76
CA SER A 490 -1.48 -7.03 -0.48
C SER A 490 -2.18 -5.92 0.27
N TYR A 491 -1.41 -5.26 1.15
CA TYR A 491 -1.82 -4.03 1.84
C TYR A 491 -2.41 -3.04 0.85
N HIS A 492 -3.61 -2.54 1.12
CA HIS A 492 -4.24 -1.54 0.29
C HIS A 492 -3.66 -0.15 0.59
N ALA A 493 -3.02 0.49 -0.40
CA ALA A 493 -2.50 1.86 -0.29
C ALA A 493 -2.98 2.73 -1.45
N GLU A 494 -2.59 2.42 -2.69
CA GLU A 494 -2.95 3.24 -3.85
C GLU A 494 -4.38 2.97 -4.36
N SER A 495 -5.12 4.04 -4.67
CA SER A 495 -6.46 3.98 -5.30
C SER A 495 -6.48 3.46 -6.73
N TYR A 496 -5.32 3.15 -7.30
CA TYR A 496 -5.20 2.54 -8.62
C TYR A 496 -4.80 1.05 -8.59
N SER A 497 -4.85 0.40 -7.42
CA SER A 497 -4.52 -1.01 -7.25
C SER A 497 -5.20 -1.94 -8.29
N PRO A 498 -4.46 -2.88 -8.89
CA PRO A 498 -5.00 -3.88 -9.81
C PRO A 498 -5.55 -5.13 -9.11
N ASP A 499 -5.63 -5.17 -7.77
CA ASP A 499 -6.13 -6.34 -7.02
C ASP A 499 -7.49 -6.85 -7.55
N ASP A 500 -7.54 -8.14 -7.92
CA ASP A 500 -8.73 -8.74 -8.52
C ASP A 500 -9.71 -9.29 -7.48
N ASN A 501 -9.29 -9.49 -6.23
CA ASN A 501 -10.11 -10.14 -5.20
C ASN A 501 -11.23 -9.25 -4.67
N ARG A 502 -10.99 -7.94 -4.56
CA ARG A 502 -11.93 -7.00 -3.92
C ARG A 502 -12.06 -5.67 -4.64
N PHE A 503 -10.96 -5.12 -5.18
CA PHE A 503 -10.95 -3.71 -5.60
C PHE A 503 -11.11 -3.48 -7.09
N ASP A 504 -10.58 -4.36 -7.93
CA ASP A 504 -10.56 -4.19 -9.38
C ASP A 504 -11.02 -5.44 -10.12
N LEU A 505 -12.29 -5.78 -9.95
CA LEU A 505 -12.96 -6.90 -10.63
C LEU A 505 -12.91 -6.71 -12.15
N ARG A 506 -12.23 -7.60 -12.86
CA ARG A 506 -12.02 -7.53 -14.31
C ARG A 506 -12.03 -8.92 -14.95
N PRO A 507 -12.34 -9.04 -16.25
CA PRO A 507 -12.04 -10.26 -16.99
C PRO A 507 -10.54 -10.61 -16.87
N PHE A 508 -10.20 -11.89 -16.90
CA PHE A 508 -8.81 -12.36 -17.02
C PHE A 508 -8.54 -13.09 -18.35
N LEU A 509 -9.60 -13.34 -19.13
CA LEU A 509 -9.53 -13.82 -20.51
C LEU A 509 -9.99 -12.69 -21.46
N TYR A 510 -9.03 -11.98 -22.02
CA TYR A 510 -9.29 -10.87 -22.96
C TYR A 510 -8.95 -11.26 -24.40
N ASN A 511 -9.57 -10.60 -25.37
CA ASN A 511 -8.99 -10.48 -26.71
C ASN A 511 -7.84 -9.47 -26.66
N THR A 512 -6.61 -9.97 -26.51
CA THR A 512 -5.40 -9.17 -26.30
C THR A 512 -5.01 -8.29 -27.51
N ARG A 513 -5.65 -8.50 -28.67
CA ARG A 513 -5.43 -7.67 -29.86
C ARG A 513 -6.19 -6.35 -29.82
N TRP A 514 -7.23 -6.22 -28.98
CA TRP A 514 -8.09 -5.03 -28.86
C TRP A 514 -8.49 -4.43 -30.23
N PRO A 515 -9.02 -5.23 -31.17
CA PRO A 515 -9.07 -4.87 -32.58
C PRO A 515 -9.93 -3.62 -32.87
N TRP A 516 -11.02 -3.44 -32.14
CA TRP A 516 -11.88 -2.26 -32.29
C TRP A 516 -11.20 -1.01 -31.74
N GLN A 517 -10.77 -1.08 -30.48
CA GLN A 517 -10.22 0.06 -29.75
C GLN A 517 -8.92 0.55 -30.38
N PHE A 518 -8.05 -0.36 -30.85
CA PHE A 518 -6.82 0.02 -31.53
C PHE A 518 -7.07 0.62 -32.90
N ARG A 519 -8.11 0.16 -33.64
CA ARG A 519 -8.53 0.80 -34.89
C ARG A 519 -9.05 2.22 -34.66
N CYS A 520 -9.79 2.46 -33.56
CA CYS A 520 -10.20 3.82 -33.20
C CYS A 520 -9.00 4.74 -32.96
N ILE A 521 -7.96 4.26 -32.28
CA ILE A 521 -6.70 5.02 -32.09
C ILE A 521 -6.06 5.33 -33.44
N ASP A 522 -5.95 4.33 -34.32
CA ASP A 522 -5.33 4.50 -35.65
C ASP A 522 -6.10 5.49 -36.53
N ASN A 523 -7.44 5.43 -36.51
CA ASN A 523 -8.28 6.39 -37.23
C ASN A 523 -8.08 7.82 -36.70
N GLN A 524 -7.94 7.99 -35.38
CA GLN A 524 -7.69 9.30 -34.79
C GLN A 524 -6.32 9.85 -35.15
N LEU A 525 -5.28 9.00 -35.16
CA LEU A 525 -3.96 9.37 -35.65
C LEU A 525 -3.98 9.81 -37.11
N ALA A 526 -4.71 9.09 -37.96
CA ALA A 526 -4.85 9.43 -39.38
C ALA A 526 -5.53 10.81 -39.58
N GLN A 527 -6.48 11.18 -38.70
CA GLN A 527 -7.11 12.51 -38.71
C GLN A 527 -6.18 13.63 -38.20
N MET A 528 -5.23 13.30 -37.32
CA MET A 528 -4.25 14.24 -36.76
C MET A 528 -3.04 14.45 -37.68
N ALA A 529 -2.81 13.56 -38.66
CA ALA A 529 -1.76 13.74 -39.64
C ALA A 529 -2.00 15.05 -40.43
N PRO A 530 -0.95 15.86 -40.68
CA PRO A 530 -1.12 17.10 -41.42
C PRO A 530 -1.73 16.80 -42.79
N LYS A 531 -2.86 17.43 -43.10
CA LYS A 531 -3.40 17.42 -44.47
C LYS A 531 -2.35 18.04 -45.37
N ALA A 532 -1.93 17.31 -46.41
CA ALA A 532 -1.05 17.87 -47.43
C ALA A 532 -1.64 19.21 -47.91
N PRO A 533 -0.83 20.26 -48.10
CA PRO A 533 -1.32 21.49 -48.69
C PRO A 533 -1.91 21.12 -50.07
N ASN A 534 -3.17 21.49 -50.30
CA ASN A 534 -3.77 21.38 -51.63
C ASN A 534 -2.91 22.23 -52.56
N HIS A 535 -2.20 21.58 -53.49
CA HIS A 535 -1.49 22.22 -54.58
C HIS A 535 -2.45 22.79 -55.62
#